data_AF-A0A2K6EIA3-F1
#
_entry.id   AF-A0A2K6EIA3-F1
#
_cell.length_a   1.000
_cell.length_b   1.000
_cell.length_c   1.000
_cell.angle_alpha   90.00
_cell.angle_beta   90.00
_cell.angle_gamma   90.00
#
_symmetry.space_group_name_H-M   'P 1'
#
loop_
_entity.id
_entity.type
_entity.pdbx_description
1 polymer ?
#
loop_
_entity_poly.entity_id
_entity_poly.type
_entity_poly.pdbx_seq_one_letter_code
_entity_poly.pdbx_strand_id
1 'polypeptide(L)'
;HWPVFLGVKDLLTLVPPLVGLKGNLEMTLASRLSTAVQATVVGLLAAVAALLLGAASREELDLARVELMCASSMLTAFLAAFALGTLMVCIVIGARKLGVNPDNIATPVAASLGDLITLSILALVSNFFYGRKDSRSLMPLVCVGLLALTPLWLLVAKQSPPVVKILKFGWVPIVLAMLVSSFGGLILSKTVSKQQYKGMAVFAPIICGVGGNLVAIQTSRISTYLHLGSTPGVLPFRMKKLWPNPCSTFCTSGESAVFRPVEIGVVGTWQWMPEQTSA
;
A
#
# COMPACT_ATOMS: atom_id res chain seq x y z
N HIS A 1 17.53 -11.11 -42.52
CA HIS A 1 18.84 -11.65 -42.08
C HIS A 1 19.73 -10.47 -41.74
N TRP A 2 20.03 -10.23 -40.45
CA TRP A 2 20.82 -9.08 -40.02
C TRP A 2 22.30 -9.50 -39.87
N PRO A 3 23.23 -8.97 -40.69
CA PRO A 3 24.63 -9.42 -40.71
C PRO A 3 25.40 -9.18 -39.39
N VAL A 4 24.89 -8.30 -38.53
CA VAL A 4 25.45 -8.01 -37.19
C VAL A 4 25.40 -9.22 -36.25
N PHE A 5 24.36 -10.06 -36.33
CA PHE A 5 24.23 -11.25 -35.49
C PHE A 5 25.09 -12.45 -35.97
N LEU A 6 25.67 -12.36 -37.18
CA LEU A 6 26.56 -13.37 -37.74
C LEU A 6 28.05 -13.09 -37.41
N GLY A 7 28.43 -11.82 -37.27
CA GLY A 7 29.81 -11.41 -36.99
C GLY A 7 30.21 -11.47 -35.51
N VAL A 8 29.27 -11.36 -34.58
CA VAL A 8 29.52 -11.37 -33.12
C VAL A 8 28.51 -12.29 -32.45
N LYS A 9 28.83 -13.59 -32.35
CA LYS A 9 27.98 -14.60 -31.69
C LYS A 9 27.67 -14.25 -30.23
N ASP A 10 28.52 -13.47 -29.57
CA ASP A 10 28.32 -12.97 -28.21
C ASP A 10 27.15 -11.97 -28.08
N LEU A 11 26.64 -11.43 -29.18
CA LEU A 11 25.46 -10.57 -29.15
C LEU A 11 24.17 -11.38 -28.93
N LEU A 12 24.14 -12.64 -29.39
CA LEU A 12 23.03 -13.57 -29.18
C LEU A 12 22.92 -14.05 -27.72
N THR A 13 24.04 -14.13 -26.98
CA THR A 13 24.03 -14.46 -25.55
C THR A 13 23.51 -13.32 -24.68
N LEU A 14 23.54 -12.08 -25.19
CA LEU A 14 22.97 -10.89 -24.56
C LEU A 14 21.47 -10.68 -24.85
N VAL A 15 20.90 -11.32 -25.88
CA VAL A 15 19.48 -11.17 -26.24
C VAL A 15 18.54 -11.67 -25.12
N PRO A 16 18.70 -12.88 -24.54
CA PRO A 16 17.81 -13.34 -23.47
C PRO A 16 17.87 -12.45 -22.21
N PRO A 17 19.05 -12.01 -21.72
CA PRO A 17 19.13 -11.01 -20.65
C PRO A 17 18.46 -9.67 -20.98
N LEU A 18 18.63 -9.13 -22.19
CA LEU A 18 18.02 -7.85 -22.60
C LEU A 18 16.49 -7.94 -22.66
N VAL A 19 15.97 -9.04 -23.23
CA VAL A 19 14.53 -9.29 -23.31
C VAL A 19 13.94 -9.51 -21.92
N GLY A 20 14.64 -10.23 -21.04
CA GLY A 20 14.26 -10.40 -19.64
C GLY A 20 14.27 -9.10 -18.85
N LEU A 21 15.26 -8.23 -19.07
CA LEU A 21 15.35 -6.92 -18.43
C LEU A 21 14.21 -6.00 -18.86
N LYS A 22 13.87 -5.99 -20.15
CA LYS A 22 12.73 -5.24 -20.69
C LYS A 22 11.41 -5.71 -20.05
N GLY A 23 11.18 -7.03 -19.98
CA GLY A 23 9.97 -7.59 -19.35
C GLY A 23 9.85 -7.26 -17.87
N ASN A 24 10.96 -7.34 -17.11
CA ASN A 24 10.98 -6.99 -15.69
C ASN A 24 10.72 -5.49 -15.44
N LEU A 25 11.26 -4.62 -16.28
CA LEU A 25 11.03 -3.17 -16.21
C LEU A 25 9.57 -2.83 -16.53
N GLU A 26 9.02 -3.39 -17.61
CA GLU A 26 7.62 -3.17 -17.99
C GLU A 26 6.65 -3.67 -16.91
N MET A 27 6.91 -4.86 -16.34
CA MET A 27 6.10 -5.40 -15.25
C MET A 27 6.20 -4.54 -13.98
N THR A 28 7.40 -4.09 -13.63
CA THR A 28 7.61 -3.23 -12.45
C THR A 28 6.91 -1.88 -12.65
N LEU A 29 7.10 -1.25 -13.80
CA LEU A 29 6.47 0.02 -14.15
C LEU A 29 4.94 -0.10 -14.13
N ALA A 30 4.39 -1.13 -14.78
CA ALA A 30 2.95 -1.37 -14.80
C ALA A 30 2.39 -1.63 -13.39
N SER A 31 3.13 -2.34 -12.53
CA SER A 31 2.72 -2.55 -11.13
C SER A 31 2.64 -1.23 -10.35
N ARG A 32 3.63 -0.34 -10.51
CA ARG A 32 3.68 0.96 -9.82
C ARG A 32 2.60 1.92 -10.32
N LEU A 33 2.39 1.96 -11.64
CA LEU A 33 1.33 2.75 -12.25
C LEU A 33 -0.06 2.28 -11.79
N SER A 34 -0.27 0.95 -11.70
CA SER A 34 -1.52 0.38 -11.18
C SER A 34 -1.77 0.76 -9.72
N THR A 35 -0.74 0.71 -8.87
CA THR A 35 -0.88 1.17 -7.47
C THR A 35 -1.22 2.64 -7.37
N ALA A 36 -0.70 3.49 -8.25
CA ALA A 36 -1.00 4.91 -8.23
C ALA A 36 -2.40 5.24 -8.77
N VAL A 37 -2.90 4.48 -9.75
CA VAL A 37 -4.32 4.55 -10.16
C VAL A 37 -5.22 4.19 -8.98
N GLN A 38 -4.95 3.06 -8.30
CA GLN A 38 -5.74 2.63 -7.14
C GLN A 38 -5.69 3.69 -6.02
N ALA A 39 -4.50 4.24 -5.72
CA ALA A 39 -4.36 5.30 -4.72
C ALA A 39 -5.17 6.55 -5.08
N THR A 40 -5.18 6.97 -6.34
CA THR A 40 -5.95 8.13 -6.80
C THR A 40 -7.46 7.89 -6.63
N VAL A 41 -7.95 6.70 -7.00
CA VAL A 41 -9.36 6.33 -6.85
C VAL A 41 -9.73 6.22 -5.37
N VAL A 42 -8.89 5.60 -4.54
CA VAL A 42 -9.12 5.49 -3.10
C VAL A 42 -9.10 6.86 -2.43
N GLY A 43 -8.21 7.77 -2.84
CA GLY A 43 -8.18 9.14 -2.37
C GLY A 43 -9.47 9.89 -2.67
N LEU A 44 -9.99 9.76 -3.89
CA LEU A 44 -11.29 10.33 -4.27
C LEU A 44 -12.44 9.71 -3.47
N LEU A 45 -12.46 8.38 -3.33
CA LEU A 45 -13.47 7.70 -2.52
C LEU A 45 -13.41 8.16 -1.05
N ALA A 46 -12.22 8.32 -0.47
CA ALA A 46 -12.02 8.83 0.88
C ALA A 46 -12.56 10.26 1.05
N ALA A 47 -12.32 11.13 0.07
CA ALA A 47 -12.93 12.47 0.06
C ALA A 47 -14.46 12.38 0.02
N VAL A 48 -15.03 11.58 -0.88
CA VAL A 48 -16.49 11.38 -0.98
C VAL A 48 -17.07 10.82 0.33
N ALA A 49 -16.43 9.82 0.93
CA ALA A 49 -16.87 9.25 2.20
C ALA A 49 -16.84 10.29 3.33
N ALA A 50 -15.77 11.08 3.42
CA ALA A 50 -15.68 12.16 4.40
C ALA A 50 -16.80 13.21 4.20
N LEU A 51 -17.13 13.56 2.96
CA LEU A 51 -18.20 14.50 2.63
C LEU A 51 -19.58 13.95 2.98
N LEU A 52 -19.87 12.70 2.63
CA LEU A 52 -21.14 12.05 2.96
C LEU A 52 -21.34 11.95 4.47
N LEU A 53 -20.28 11.63 5.21
CA LEU A 53 -20.31 11.57 6.67
C LEU A 53 -20.43 12.95 7.32
N GLY A 54 -19.80 13.99 6.75
CA GLY A 54 -19.97 15.39 7.18
C GLY A 54 -21.39 15.89 6.93
N ALA A 55 -21.97 15.58 5.77
CA ALA A 55 -23.36 15.88 5.44
C ALA A 55 -24.33 15.21 6.44
N ALA A 56 -24.12 13.93 6.75
CA ALA A 56 -24.90 13.19 7.73
C ALA A 56 -24.78 13.76 9.16
N SER A 57 -23.65 14.42 9.46
CA SER A 57 -23.38 15.05 10.74
C SER A 57 -23.93 16.48 10.84
N ARG A 58 -24.71 16.94 9.84
CA ARG A 58 -25.32 18.30 9.76
C ARG A 58 -24.29 19.44 9.77
N GLU A 59 -23.09 19.21 9.25
CA GLU A 59 -22.14 20.31 9.00
C GLU A 59 -22.51 21.06 7.71
N GLU A 60 -22.38 22.38 7.71
CA GLU A 60 -22.54 23.18 6.49
C GLU A 60 -21.41 22.87 5.50
N LEU A 61 -21.78 22.28 4.36
CA LEU A 61 -20.86 21.95 3.28
C LEU A 61 -20.67 23.16 2.37
N ASP A 62 -19.62 23.93 2.64
CA ASP A 62 -19.15 24.97 1.73
C ASP A 62 -18.39 24.34 0.55
N LEU A 63 -18.77 24.72 -0.68
CA LEU A 63 -18.17 24.22 -1.93
C LEU A 63 -16.64 24.36 -1.94
N ALA A 64 -16.12 25.46 -1.38
CA ALA A 64 -14.67 25.70 -1.30
C ALA A 64 -13.96 24.69 -0.37
N ARG A 65 -14.60 24.27 0.73
CA ARG A 65 -14.05 23.25 1.64
C ARG A 65 -14.05 21.88 0.99
N VAL A 66 -15.14 21.55 0.29
CA VAL A 66 -15.27 20.29 -0.45
C VAL A 66 -14.18 20.16 -1.51
N GLU A 67 -13.97 21.23 -2.27
CA GLU A 67 -12.98 21.26 -3.34
C GLU A 67 -11.55 21.17 -2.81
N LEU A 68 -11.25 21.88 -1.71
CA LEU A 68 -9.97 21.79 -1.00
C LEU A 68 -9.68 20.36 -0.50
N MET A 69 -10.65 19.72 0.15
CA MET A 69 -10.49 18.35 0.66
C MET A 69 -10.28 17.33 -0.47
N CYS A 70 -11.00 17.49 -1.58
CA CYS A 70 -10.84 16.63 -2.74
C CYS A 70 -9.46 16.82 -3.40
N ALA A 71 -9.05 18.06 -3.68
CA ALA A 71 -7.77 18.34 -4.34
C ALA A 71 -6.58 17.91 -3.49
N SER A 72 -6.62 18.20 -2.19
CA SER A 72 -5.54 17.84 -1.27
C SER A 72 -5.42 16.33 -1.08
N SER A 73 -6.53 15.60 -0.91
CA SER A 73 -6.50 14.13 -0.75
C SER A 73 -6.03 13.42 -2.01
N MET A 74 -6.51 13.82 -3.19
CA MET A 74 -6.14 13.21 -4.47
C MET A 74 -4.67 13.43 -4.81
N LEU A 75 -4.19 14.68 -4.69
CA LEU A 75 -2.78 14.99 -4.95
C LEU A 75 -1.87 14.30 -3.95
N THR A 76 -2.26 14.26 -2.67
CA THR A 76 -1.53 13.54 -1.64
C THR A 76 -1.44 12.05 -1.95
N ALA A 77 -2.57 11.40 -2.26
CA ALA A 77 -2.59 9.97 -2.54
C ALA A 77 -1.68 9.61 -3.73
N PHE A 78 -1.68 10.46 -4.76
CA PHE A 78 -0.81 10.31 -5.91
C PHE A 78 0.68 10.48 -5.56
N LEU A 79 1.03 11.58 -4.91
CA LEU A 79 2.42 11.88 -4.52
C LEU A 79 2.95 10.85 -3.52
N ALA A 80 2.14 10.43 -2.56
CA ALA A 80 2.47 9.38 -1.60
C ALA A 80 2.67 8.03 -2.31
N ALA A 81 1.79 7.63 -3.24
CA ALA A 81 1.97 6.39 -3.99
C ALA A 81 3.26 6.39 -4.83
N PHE A 82 3.61 7.54 -5.42
CA PHE A 82 4.86 7.68 -6.16
C PHE A 82 6.10 7.63 -5.25
N ALA A 83 6.08 8.37 -4.14
CA ALA A 83 7.16 8.39 -3.15
C ALA A 83 7.38 7.00 -2.53
N LEU A 84 6.31 6.33 -2.10
CA LEU A 84 6.36 4.97 -1.54
C LEU A 84 6.76 3.93 -2.58
N GLY A 85 6.31 4.09 -3.83
CA GLY A 85 6.75 3.24 -4.94
C GLY A 85 8.26 3.32 -5.17
N THR A 86 8.81 4.53 -5.14
CA THR A 86 10.26 4.77 -5.32
C THR A 86 11.05 4.25 -4.12
N LEU A 87 10.59 4.55 -2.89
CA LEU A 87 11.18 4.07 -1.65
C LEU A 87 11.27 2.53 -1.63
N MET A 88 10.18 1.85 -2.00
CA MET A 88 10.15 0.38 -2.08
C MET A 88 11.20 -0.17 -3.05
N VAL A 89 11.36 0.44 -4.23
CA VAL A 89 12.39 0.04 -5.20
C VAL A 89 13.79 0.23 -4.61
N CYS A 90 14.07 1.37 -3.96
CA CYS A 90 15.34 1.64 -3.30
C CYS A 90 15.66 0.59 -2.22
N ILE A 91 14.69 0.25 -1.36
CA ILE A 91 14.90 -0.72 -0.28
C ILE A 91 15.11 -2.13 -0.85
N VAL A 92 14.34 -2.54 -1.85
CA VAL A 92 14.50 -3.87 -2.48
C VAL A 92 15.87 -4.00 -3.15
N ILE A 93 16.32 -2.98 -3.88
CA ILE A 93 17.65 -2.98 -4.51
C ILE A 93 18.74 -2.99 -3.43
N GLY A 94 18.60 -2.19 -2.36
CA GLY A 94 19.53 -2.16 -1.23
C GLY A 94 19.63 -3.50 -0.51
N ALA A 95 18.49 -4.12 -0.19
CA ALA A 95 18.43 -5.43 0.46
C ALA A 95 19.12 -6.52 -0.38
N ARG A 96 18.88 -6.53 -1.70
CA ARG A 96 19.57 -7.46 -2.61
C ARG A 96 21.08 -7.26 -2.64
N LYS A 97 21.56 -6.00 -2.62
CA LYS A 97 23.01 -5.72 -2.58
C LYS A 97 23.67 -6.21 -1.29
N LEU A 98 22.92 -6.24 -0.18
CA LEU A 98 23.39 -6.69 1.13
C LEU A 98 23.19 -8.20 1.36
N GLY A 99 22.63 -8.92 0.38
CA GLY A 99 22.34 -10.36 0.51
C GLY A 99 21.23 -10.67 1.53
N VAL A 100 20.46 -9.68 1.98
CA VAL A 100 19.39 -9.86 2.95
C VAL A 100 18.05 -9.99 2.23
N ASN A 101 17.18 -10.87 2.72
CA ASN A 101 15.83 -11.03 2.19
C ASN A 101 15.07 -9.69 2.24
N PRO A 102 14.60 -9.17 1.09
CA PRO A 102 13.95 -7.86 1.02
C PRO A 102 12.69 -7.80 1.88
N ASP A 103 11.92 -8.89 2.01
CA ASP A 103 10.70 -8.90 2.83
C ASP A 103 10.96 -8.68 4.33
N ASN A 104 12.16 -8.99 4.82
CA ASN A 104 12.53 -8.80 6.22
C ASN A 104 12.83 -7.32 6.57
N ILE A 105 13.22 -6.53 5.57
CA ILE A 105 13.62 -5.13 5.73
C ILE A 105 12.59 -4.19 5.07
N ALA A 106 12.27 -4.44 3.80
CA ALA A 106 11.36 -3.63 3.01
C ALA A 106 9.97 -3.54 3.62
N THR A 107 9.40 -4.64 4.07
CA THR A 107 8.04 -4.64 4.63
C THR A 107 7.90 -3.80 5.90
N PRO A 108 8.72 -3.96 6.95
CA PRO A 108 8.62 -3.11 8.14
C PRO A 108 9.02 -1.65 7.87
N VAL A 109 10.05 -1.41 7.05
CA VAL A 109 10.50 -0.05 6.72
C VAL A 109 9.46 0.67 5.89
N ALA A 110 8.87 0.02 4.89
CA ALA A 110 7.87 0.66 4.04
C ALA A 110 6.52 0.84 4.73
N ALA A 111 6.15 -0.03 5.67
CA ALA A 111 4.96 0.16 6.48
C ALA A 111 5.12 1.38 7.41
N SER A 112 6.22 1.46 8.17
CA SER A 112 6.49 2.57 9.09
C SER A 112 6.77 3.92 8.42
N LEU A 113 7.61 3.94 7.37
CA LEU A 113 7.83 5.16 6.57
C LEU A 113 6.61 5.50 5.70
N GLY A 114 5.79 4.50 5.37
CA GLY A 114 4.51 4.61 4.69
C GLY A 114 3.61 5.69 5.29
N ASP A 115 3.30 5.49 6.56
CA ASP A 115 2.42 6.39 7.32
C ASP A 115 3.04 7.79 7.46
N LEU A 116 4.33 7.86 7.77
CA LEU A 116 5.02 9.15 7.95
C LEU A 116 5.07 9.96 6.66
N ILE A 117 5.43 9.34 5.54
CA ILE A 117 5.49 10.00 4.23
C ILE A 117 4.09 10.46 3.82
N THR A 118 3.07 9.62 3.98
CA THR A 118 1.70 9.95 3.59
C THR A 118 1.14 11.12 4.41
N LEU A 119 1.28 11.09 5.74
CA LEU A 119 0.83 12.18 6.61
C LEU A 119 1.61 13.48 6.37
N SER A 120 2.92 13.37 6.12
CA SER A 120 3.77 14.52 5.84
C SER A 120 3.41 15.18 4.50
N ILE A 121 3.23 14.38 3.44
CA ILE A 121 2.76 14.89 2.13
C ILE A 121 1.36 15.48 2.28
N LEU A 122 0.46 14.84 3.03
CA LEU A 122 -0.89 15.36 3.27
C LEU A 122 -0.85 16.74 3.91
N ALA A 123 -0.03 16.92 4.96
CA ALA A 123 0.12 18.18 5.66
C ALA A 123 0.70 19.26 4.74
N LEU A 124 1.74 18.94 3.96
CA LEU A 124 2.38 19.87 3.03
C LEU A 124 1.43 20.31 1.91
N VAL A 125 0.77 19.35 1.27
CA VAL A 125 -0.19 19.59 0.18
C VAL A 125 -1.40 20.37 0.70
N SER A 126 -1.96 19.98 1.85
CA SER A 126 -3.08 20.68 2.48
C SER A 126 -2.72 22.13 2.80
N ASN A 127 -1.56 22.38 3.40
CA ASN A 127 -1.09 23.73 3.72
C ASN A 127 -0.88 24.59 2.46
N PHE A 128 -0.32 24.00 1.39
CA PHE A 128 -0.14 24.67 0.11
C PHE A 128 -1.47 25.11 -0.52
N PHE A 129 -2.47 24.23 -0.53
CA PHE A 129 -3.79 24.58 -1.04
C PHE A 129 -4.54 25.55 -0.13
N TYR A 130 -4.37 25.44 1.19
CA TYR A 130 -4.96 26.36 2.16
C TYR A 130 -4.45 27.80 1.97
N GLY A 131 -3.14 27.97 1.76
CA GLY A 131 -2.53 29.28 1.46
C GLY A 131 -2.92 29.88 0.11
N ARG A 132 -3.55 29.10 -0.78
CA ARG A 132 -4.02 29.55 -2.10
C ARG A 132 -5.53 29.36 -2.30
N LYS A 133 -6.30 29.30 -1.21
CA LYS A 133 -7.75 29.04 -1.25
C LYS A 133 -8.52 30.05 -2.12
N ASP A 134 -8.02 31.27 -2.27
CA ASP A 134 -8.69 32.33 -3.02
C ASP A 134 -8.56 32.15 -4.54
N SER A 135 -7.66 31.28 -5.00
CA SER A 135 -7.51 30.96 -6.42
C SER A 135 -8.54 29.92 -6.87
N ARG A 136 -9.71 30.41 -7.32
CA ARG A 136 -10.87 29.61 -7.76
C ARG A 136 -10.59 28.56 -8.85
N SER A 137 -9.50 28.68 -9.60
CA SER A 137 -9.19 27.76 -10.71
C SER A 137 -8.09 26.73 -10.41
N LEU A 138 -7.34 26.86 -9.32
CA LEU A 138 -6.18 25.97 -9.06
C LEU A 138 -6.60 24.58 -8.58
N MET A 139 -7.51 24.50 -7.61
CA MET A 139 -8.00 23.23 -7.07
C MET A 139 -8.73 22.35 -8.10
N PRO A 140 -9.68 22.87 -8.91
CA PRO A 140 -10.39 22.03 -9.87
C PRO A 140 -9.45 21.61 -11.01
N LEU A 141 -8.50 22.46 -11.39
CA LEU A 141 -7.50 22.14 -12.41
C LEU A 141 -6.62 20.95 -11.99
N VAL A 142 -6.16 20.90 -10.73
CA VAL A 142 -5.37 19.77 -10.23
C VAL A 142 -6.20 18.50 -10.17
N CYS A 143 -7.44 18.57 -9.68
CA CYS A 143 -8.36 17.43 -9.68
C CYS A 143 -8.59 16.88 -11.09
N VAL A 144 -8.98 17.74 -12.04
CA VAL A 144 -9.24 17.36 -13.43
C VAL A 144 -7.96 16.83 -14.09
N GLY A 145 -6.81 17.45 -13.84
CA GLY A 145 -5.52 16.99 -14.36
C GLY A 145 -5.16 15.59 -13.89
N LEU A 146 -5.30 15.29 -12.60
CA LEU A 146 -5.05 13.95 -12.05
C LEU A 146 -6.08 12.92 -12.54
N LEU A 147 -7.35 13.31 -12.65
CA LEU A 147 -8.39 12.45 -13.25
C LEU A 147 -8.08 12.13 -14.71
N ALA A 148 -7.65 13.12 -15.50
CA ALA A 148 -7.29 12.94 -16.90
C ALA A 148 -6.04 12.07 -17.09
N LEU A 149 -5.13 12.08 -16.11
CA LEU A 149 -3.94 11.24 -16.11
C LEU A 149 -4.26 9.76 -15.78
N THR A 150 -5.34 9.52 -15.02
CA THR A 150 -5.78 8.18 -14.61
C THR A 150 -6.07 7.20 -15.77
N PRO A 151 -6.82 7.55 -16.84
CA PRO A 151 -7.06 6.66 -17.97
C PRO A 151 -5.78 6.33 -18.74
N LEU A 152 -4.84 7.27 -18.86
CA LEU A 152 -3.54 7.02 -19.48
C LEU A 152 -2.80 5.88 -18.75
N TRP A 153 -2.85 5.89 -17.42
CA TRP A 153 -2.12 4.92 -16.59
C TRP A 153 -2.81 3.56 -16.58
N LEU A 154 -4.15 3.56 -16.65
CA LEU A 154 -4.95 2.35 -16.86
C LEU A 154 -4.65 1.68 -18.20
N LEU A 155 -4.45 2.46 -19.27
CA LEU A 155 -4.09 1.92 -20.59
C LEU A 155 -2.72 1.24 -20.54
N VAL A 156 -1.75 1.84 -19.88
CA VAL A 156 -0.42 1.24 -19.69
C VAL A 156 -0.51 -0.02 -18.82
N ALA A 157 -1.28 0.03 -17.71
CA ALA A 157 -1.46 -1.13 -16.84
C ALA A 157 -2.13 -2.33 -17.55
N LYS A 158 -3.02 -2.07 -18.51
CA LYS A 158 -3.69 -3.10 -19.31
C LYS A 158 -2.76 -3.95 -20.18
N GLN A 159 -1.55 -3.47 -20.47
CA GLN A 159 -0.58 -4.22 -21.26
C GLN A 159 -0.03 -5.44 -20.53
N SER A 160 -0.16 -5.50 -19.20
CA SER A 160 0.36 -6.60 -18.38
C SER A 160 -0.76 -7.46 -17.76
N PRO A 161 -0.95 -8.72 -18.18
CA PRO A 161 -1.96 -9.63 -17.64
C PRO A 161 -1.98 -9.78 -16.10
N PRO A 162 -0.82 -9.91 -15.40
CA PRO A 162 -0.83 -10.06 -13.93
C PRO A 162 -1.35 -8.81 -13.22
N VAL A 163 -1.04 -7.62 -13.73
CA VAL A 163 -1.48 -6.34 -13.13
C VAL A 163 -2.99 -6.14 -13.33
N VAL A 164 -3.52 -6.51 -14.50
CA VAL A 164 -4.96 -6.46 -14.76
C VAL A 164 -5.74 -7.37 -13.82
N LYS A 165 -5.17 -8.53 -13.44
CA LYS A 165 -5.81 -9.43 -12.47
C LYS A 165 -5.93 -8.75 -11.10
N ILE A 166 -4.85 -8.15 -10.62
CA ILE A 166 -4.85 -7.40 -9.35
C ILE A 166 -5.85 -6.24 -9.41
N LEU A 167 -5.87 -5.50 -10.52
CA LEU A 167 -6.78 -4.38 -10.70
C LEU A 167 -8.25 -4.80 -10.79
N LYS A 168 -8.57 -6.03 -11.19
CA LYS A 168 -9.96 -6.52 -11.23
C LYS A 168 -10.45 -7.03 -9.88
N PHE A 169 -9.61 -7.77 -9.16
CA PHE A 169 -10.01 -8.48 -7.94
C PHE A 169 -9.63 -7.76 -6.64
N GLY A 170 -8.75 -6.76 -6.68
CA GLY A 170 -8.27 -6.05 -5.50
C GLY A 170 -9.28 -5.10 -4.84
N TRP A 171 -10.39 -4.76 -5.49
CA TRP A 171 -11.30 -3.72 -5.00
C TRP A 171 -12.06 -4.09 -3.73
N VAL A 172 -12.47 -5.35 -3.58
CA VAL A 172 -13.25 -5.80 -2.41
C VAL A 172 -12.51 -5.51 -1.09
N PRO A 173 -11.26 -5.97 -0.88
CA PRO A 173 -10.55 -5.67 0.36
C PRO A 173 -10.23 -4.17 0.53
N ILE A 174 -9.94 -3.45 -0.56
CA ILE A 174 -9.64 -2.02 -0.52
C ILE A 174 -10.86 -1.21 -0.04
N VAL A 175 -12.03 -1.45 -0.65
CA VAL A 175 -13.27 -0.75 -0.30
C VAL A 175 -13.70 -1.11 1.13
N LEU A 176 -13.59 -2.38 1.51
CA LEU A 176 -13.93 -2.81 2.87
C LEU A 176 -13.03 -2.14 3.92
N ALA A 177 -11.72 -2.11 3.70
CA ALA A 177 -10.77 -1.43 4.59
C ALA A 177 -11.06 0.08 4.68
N MET A 178 -11.38 0.70 3.56
CA MET A 178 -11.74 2.11 3.50
C MET A 178 -13.02 2.42 4.28
N LEU A 179 -14.05 1.56 4.21
CA LEU A 179 -15.27 1.72 5.01
C LEU A 179 -14.95 1.65 6.50
N VAL A 180 -14.23 0.61 6.95
CA VAL A 180 -13.84 0.45 8.36
C VAL A 180 -13.01 1.65 8.84
N SER A 181 -12.04 2.10 8.04
CA SER A 181 -11.20 3.25 8.34
C SER A 181 -12.02 4.54 8.45
N SER A 182 -13.02 4.74 7.57
CA SER A 182 -13.91 5.92 7.61
C SER A 182 -14.77 5.94 8.87
N PHE A 183 -15.32 4.79 9.29
CA PHE A 183 -16.03 4.68 10.57
C PHE A 183 -15.11 4.99 11.76
N GLY A 184 -13.88 4.46 11.76
CA GLY A 184 -12.87 4.77 12.78
C GLY A 184 -12.51 6.25 12.83
N GLY A 185 -12.32 6.88 11.66
CA GLY A 185 -12.04 8.31 11.52
C GLY A 185 -13.17 9.20 12.06
N LEU A 186 -14.44 8.80 11.87
CA LEU A 186 -15.59 9.54 12.41
C LEU A 186 -15.67 9.46 13.94
N ILE A 187 -15.43 8.28 14.51
CA ILE A 187 -15.37 8.09 15.97
C ILE A 187 -14.24 8.94 16.54
N LEU A 188 -13.08 8.95 15.89
CA LEU A 188 -11.95 9.79 16.29
C LEU A 188 -12.29 11.28 16.20
N SER A 189 -12.90 11.74 15.10
CA SER A 189 -13.30 13.14 14.91
C SER A 189 -14.28 13.61 16.00
N LYS A 190 -15.32 12.84 16.28
CA LYS A 190 -16.28 13.14 17.37
C LYS A 190 -15.62 13.16 18.75
N THR A 191 -14.62 12.32 18.97
CA THR A 191 -13.89 12.27 20.25
C THR A 191 -12.96 13.47 20.40
N VAL A 192 -12.18 13.80 19.37
CA VAL A 192 -11.22 14.91 19.36
C VAL A 192 -11.91 16.28 19.39
N SER A 193 -13.16 16.38 18.91
CA SER A 193 -13.96 17.61 19.00
C SER A 193 -14.26 18.06 20.43
N LYS A 194 -14.13 17.17 21.43
CA LYS A 194 -14.30 17.53 22.85
C LYS A 194 -12.97 18.05 23.40
N GLN A 195 -12.98 19.23 24.02
CA GLN A 195 -11.80 19.93 24.56
C GLN A 195 -10.89 19.04 25.44
N GLN A 196 -11.48 18.09 26.18
CA GLN A 196 -10.77 17.16 27.07
C GLN A 196 -9.93 16.09 26.34
N TYR A 197 -10.19 15.83 25.07
CA TYR A 197 -9.56 14.73 24.31
C TYR A 197 -8.76 15.21 23.09
N LYS A 198 -8.52 16.53 22.96
CA LYS A 198 -7.77 17.10 21.83
C LYS A 198 -6.36 16.50 21.67
N GLY A 199 -5.72 16.13 22.77
CA GLY A 199 -4.42 15.45 22.77
C GLY A 199 -4.45 14.03 22.19
N MET A 200 -5.63 13.39 22.11
CA MET A 200 -5.76 12.01 21.62
C MET A 200 -5.46 11.87 20.13
N ALA A 201 -5.61 12.95 19.36
CA ALA A 201 -5.27 12.97 17.93
C ALA A 201 -3.80 12.66 17.66
N VAL A 202 -2.89 13.01 18.59
CA VAL A 202 -1.44 12.76 18.45
C VAL A 202 -1.12 11.26 18.51
N PHE A 203 -1.96 10.47 19.17
CA PHE A 203 -1.79 9.02 19.24
C PHE A 203 -2.37 8.28 18.03
N ALA A 204 -3.16 8.92 17.18
CA ALA A 204 -3.79 8.25 16.05
C ALA A 204 -2.78 7.64 15.06
N PRO A 205 -1.69 8.32 14.65
CA PRO A 205 -0.64 7.71 13.83
C PRO A 205 0.07 6.55 14.54
N ILE A 206 0.22 6.62 15.87
CA ILE A 206 0.88 5.55 16.65
C ILE A 206 -0.01 4.32 16.71
N ILE A 207 -1.30 4.48 16.98
CA ILE A 207 -2.27 3.37 17.08
C ILE A 207 -2.48 2.73 15.70
N CYS A 208 -2.73 3.55 14.68
CA CYS A 208 -2.89 3.08 13.31
C CYS A 208 -1.60 2.46 12.77
N GLY A 209 -0.45 3.08 13.07
CA GLY A 209 0.85 2.60 12.62
C GLY A 209 1.26 1.30 13.31
N VAL A 210 1.24 1.22 14.64
CA VAL A 210 1.65 0.01 15.36
C VAL A 210 0.73 -1.17 15.04
N GLY A 211 -0.59 -0.97 15.05
CA GLY A 211 -1.54 -2.03 14.73
C GLY A 211 -1.54 -2.42 13.25
N GLY A 212 -1.67 -1.42 12.37
CA GLY A 212 -1.77 -1.64 10.92
C GLY A 212 -0.49 -2.19 10.31
N ASN A 213 0.68 -1.65 10.70
CA ASN A 213 1.96 -2.09 10.14
C ASN A 213 2.33 -3.50 10.62
N LEU A 214 1.95 -3.89 11.85
CA LEU A 214 2.15 -5.25 12.34
C LEU A 214 1.35 -6.27 11.53
N VAL A 215 0.06 -6.00 11.30
CA VAL A 215 -0.81 -6.87 10.48
C VAL A 215 -0.31 -6.94 9.04
N ALA A 216 0.22 -5.84 8.49
CA ALA A 216 0.82 -5.82 7.15
C ALA A 216 2.08 -6.71 7.07
N ILE A 217 2.97 -6.63 8.05
CA ILE A 217 4.17 -7.49 8.13
C ILE A 217 3.77 -8.96 8.23
N GLN A 218 2.82 -9.28 9.11
CA GLN A 218 2.28 -10.62 9.27
C GLN A 218 1.67 -11.16 7.96
N THR A 219 0.83 -10.38 7.29
CA THR A 219 0.20 -10.76 6.02
C THR A 219 1.25 -11.00 4.93
N SER A 220 2.28 -10.15 4.85
CA SER A 220 3.39 -10.31 3.92
C SER A 220 4.14 -11.63 4.17
N ARG A 221 4.45 -11.96 5.42
CA ARG A 221 5.14 -13.21 5.76
C ARG A 221 4.31 -14.45 5.43
N ILE A 222 3.01 -14.42 5.72
CA ILE A 222 2.08 -15.51 5.36
C ILE A 222 2.04 -15.67 3.83
N SER A 223 1.97 -14.57 3.09
CA SER A 223 1.99 -14.58 1.62
C SER A 223 3.27 -15.21 1.08
N THR A 224 4.44 -14.81 1.59
CA THR A 224 5.73 -15.39 1.18
C THR A 224 5.84 -16.87 1.54
N TYR A 225 5.40 -17.27 2.74
CA TYR A 225 5.36 -18.68 3.15
C TYR A 225 4.47 -19.53 2.21
N LEU A 226 3.28 -19.04 1.89
CA LEU A 226 2.37 -19.70 0.95
C LEU A 226 2.96 -19.77 -0.46
N HIS A 227 3.65 -18.72 -0.91
CA HIS A 227 4.29 -18.68 -2.22
C HIS A 227 5.46 -19.67 -2.34
N LEU A 228 6.25 -19.83 -1.28
CA LEU A 228 7.39 -20.75 -1.25
C LEU A 228 6.98 -22.21 -1.00
N GLY A 229 5.95 -22.43 -0.18
CA GLY A 229 5.57 -23.76 0.31
C GLY A 229 4.38 -24.41 -0.38
N SER A 230 3.69 -23.73 -1.30
CA SER A 230 2.45 -24.25 -1.93
C SER A 230 2.43 -24.03 -3.43
N THR A 231 1.88 -24.99 -4.18
CA THR A 231 1.61 -24.80 -5.61
C THR A 231 0.46 -23.79 -5.78
N PRO A 232 0.55 -22.84 -6.74
CA PRO A 232 -0.50 -21.84 -6.95
C PRO A 232 -1.88 -22.48 -7.13
N GLY A 233 -2.83 -22.12 -6.27
CA GLY A 233 -4.20 -22.63 -6.29
C GLY A 233 -4.48 -23.84 -5.37
N VAL A 234 -3.46 -24.41 -4.72
CA VAL A 234 -3.63 -25.49 -3.73
C VAL A 234 -3.26 -24.99 -2.35
N LEU A 235 -4.25 -24.83 -1.48
CA LEU A 235 -4.00 -24.49 -0.07
C LEU A 235 -3.41 -25.72 0.65
N PRO A 236 -2.29 -25.59 1.37
CA PRO A 236 -1.63 -26.72 2.03
C PRO A 236 -2.57 -27.37 3.04
N PHE A 237 -2.51 -28.70 3.14
CA PHE A 237 -3.48 -29.52 3.88
C PHE A 237 -3.66 -29.08 5.35
N ARG A 238 -2.59 -28.60 5.99
CA ARG A 238 -2.63 -28.05 7.36
C ARG A 238 -3.46 -26.76 7.49
N MET A 239 -3.52 -25.92 6.47
CA MET A 239 -4.32 -24.68 6.47
C MET A 239 -5.78 -24.89 6.08
N LYS A 240 -6.11 -25.93 5.28
CA LYS A 240 -7.52 -26.28 4.99
C LYS A 240 -8.30 -26.71 6.24
N LYS A 241 -7.62 -27.35 7.20
CA LYS A 241 -8.23 -27.91 8.42
C LYS A 241 -8.48 -26.87 9.51
N LEU A 242 -7.83 -25.70 9.42
CA LEU A 242 -7.87 -24.65 10.41
C LEU A 242 -8.40 -23.38 9.73
N TRP A 243 -9.72 -23.20 9.68
CA TRP A 243 -10.29 -21.88 9.44
C TRP A 243 -10.23 -21.14 10.78
N PRO A 244 -9.31 -20.17 10.95
CA PRO A 244 -9.22 -19.45 12.20
C PRO A 244 -10.47 -18.59 12.32
N ASN A 245 -11.37 -18.97 13.22
CA ASN A 245 -12.44 -18.07 13.62
C ASN A 245 -11.81 -17.01 14.58
N PRO A 246 -12.29 -15.76 14.56
CA PRO A 246 -11.64 -14.69 15.33
C PRO A 246 -11.54 -15.04 16.84
N CYS A 247 -12.57 -15.65 17.43
CA CYS A 247 -12.52 -16.12 18.82
C CYS A 247 -11.50 -17.25 19.07
N SER A 248 -11.35 -18.22 18.17
CA SER A 248 -10.39 -19.33 18.32
C SER A 248 -8.96 -18.87 18.10
N THR A 249 -8.77 -17.76 17.40
CA THR A 249 -7.44 -17.19 17.17
C THR A 249 -6.98 -16.43 18.41
N PHE A 250 -7.86 -15.61 19.00
CA PHE A 250 -7.53 -14.81 20.17
C PHE A 250 -7.66 -15.53 21.52
N CYS A 251 -8.41 -16.65 21.62
CA CYS A 251 -8.76 -17.25 22.92
C CYS A 251 -8.30 -18.71 23.13
N THR A 252 -7.52 -19.33 22.24
CA THR A 252 -7.16 -20.76 22.37
C THR A 252 -5.69 -20.97 22.79
N SER A 253 -5.48 -21.76 23.85
CA SER A 253 -4.16 -21.92 24.50
C SER A 253 -3.30 -23.07 23.98
N GLY A 254 -3.76 -23.92 23.04
CA GLY A 254 -3.06 -25.14 22.59
C GLY A 254 -2.56 -25.13 21.13
N GLU A 255 -1.42 -25.81 20.89
CA GLU A 255 -0.77 -26.34 19.65
C GLU A 255 -0.99 -25.70 18.26
N SER A 256 -1.56 -24.50 18.19
CA SER A 256 -1.73 -23.69 16.98
C SER A 256 -0.43 -22.90 16.68
N ALA A 257 0.70 -23.58 16.81
CA ALA A 257 2.05 -23.00 16.79
C ALA A 257 2.60 -22.68 15.38
N VAL A 258 1.72 -22.60 14.37
CA VAL A 258 2.07 -22.01 13.06
C VAL A 258 1.72 -20.52 13.03
N PHE A 259 0.75 -20.08 13.85
CA PHE A 259 0.39 -18.67 14.01
C PHE A 259 1.01 -18.02 15.25
N ARG A 260 1.38 -18.79 16.29
CA ARG A 260 2.02 -18.23 17.51
C ARG A 260 3.43 -17.65 17.34
N PRO A 261 4.34 -18.16 16.49
CA PRO A 261 5.60 -17.47 16.23
C PRO A 261 5.39 -16.10 15.56
N VAL A 262 4.19 -15.86 15.01
CA VAL A 262 3.80 -14.65 14.30
C VAL A 262 3.07 -13.66 15.22
N GLU A 263 2.44 -14.11 16.31
CA GLU A 263 1.76 -13.25 17.30
C GLU A 263 2.53 -13.01 18.61
N ILE A 264 3.46 -13.88 19.03
CA ILE A 264 4.17 -13.75 20.35
C ILE A 264 5.57 -13.12 20.21
N GLY A 265 6.03 -12.80 19.00
CA GLY A 265 7.30 -12.07 18.77
C GLY A 265 7.27 -10.58 19.17
N VAL A 266 6.32 -10.14 20.01
CA VAL A 266 6.12 -8.73 20.39
C VAL A 266 6.68 -8.39 21.79
N VAL A 267 7.17 -9.36 22.57
CA VAL A 267 7.99 -9.05 23.76
C VAL A 267 9.15 -10.04 23.87
N GLY A 268 10.27 -9.71 23.24
CA GLY A 268 11.55 -10.39 23.45
C GLY A 268 11.78 -11.60 22.55
N THR A 269 12.43 -11.39 21.40
CA THR A 269 13.55 -12.20 20.91
C THR A 269 13.93 -11.70 19.52
N TRP A 270 15.02 -10.93 19.47
CA TRP A 270 15.87 -10.84 18.28
C TRP A 270 16.57 -12.19 18.09
N GLN A 271 15.85 -13.21 17.65
CA GLN A 271 16.46 -14.51 17.39
C GLN A 271 16.59 -14.70 15.88
N TRP A 272 17.79 -14.35 15.41
CA TRP A 272 18.35 -14.78 14.15
C TRP A 272 18.09 -16.27 13.93
N MET A 273 17.50 -16.65 12.79
CA MET A 273 17.54 -18.05 12.34
C MET A 273 18.94 -18.33 11.80
N PRO A 274 19.59 -19.44 12.22
CA PRO A 274 20.86 -19.86 11.64
C PRO A 274 20.63 -20.35 10.20
N GLU A 275 21.63 -20.13 9.36
CA GLU A 275 21.76 -20.79 8.05
C GLU A 275 21.46 -22.28 8.20
N GLN A 276 20.48 -22.78 7.45
CA GLN A 276 20.42 -24.20 7.15
C GLN A 276 21.59 -24.52 6.22
N THR A 277 22.75 -24.79 6.80
CA THR A 277 23.79 -25.56 6.13
C THR A 277 23.24 -26.96 5.88
N SER A 278 23.14 -27.28 4.60
CA SER A 278 22.94 -28.61 4.08
C SER A 278 24.04 -29.56 4.59
N ALA A 279 23.64 -30.60 5.32
CA ALA A 279 24.23 -31.93 5.34
C ALA A 279 23.16 -32.92 5.80
#